data_AF-A0A4R2ST52-F1
#
_entry.id   AF-A0A4R2ST52-F1
#
_cell.length_a   1.000
_cell.length_b   1.000
_cell.length_c   1.000
_cell.angle_alpha   90.00
_cell.angle_beta   90.00
_cell.angle_gamma   90.00
#
_symmetry.space_group_name_H-M   'P 1'
#
loop_
_entity.id
_entity.type
_entity.pdbx_description
1 polymer ?
#
loop_
_entity_poly.entity_id
_entity_poly.type
_entity_poly.pdbx_seq_one_letter_code
_entity_poly.pdbx_strand_id
1 'polypeptide(L)'
;MQAEAATCAAKPAHLERLEAELNSAMRERGDARRKQEAEDEAKRRTSKRAAKAAHTSHMLSVPRMAGLMKAGALLGSALALAEALSINPRSLRAKLTADRGVSSDDLEAAAAALEARAGQMIDHAAKLRAECQPAEVAAA
;
A
#
# COMPACT_ATOMS: atom_id res chain seq x y z
N MET A 1 55.06 -54.17 39.33
CA MET A 1 53.80 -53.63 38.78
C MET A 1 54.17 -52.50 37.84
N GLN A 2 53.85 -52.65 36.54
CA GLN A 2 54.26 -51.74 35.47
C GLN A 2 53.52 -50.41 35.60
N ALA A 3 54.23 -49.30 35.52
CA ALA A 3 53.67 -47.97 35.44
C ALA A 3 53.55 -47.60 33.95
N GLU A 4 52.35 -47.70 33.39
CA GLU A 4 52.03 -47.13 32.09
C GLU A 4 51.88 -45.61 32.25
N ALA A 5 52.95 -44.88 31.97
CA ALA A 5 52.90 -43.44 31.82
C ALA A 5 52.21 -43.12 30.49
N ALA A 6 50.92 -42.78 30.55
CA ALA A 6 50.21 -42.20 29.43
C ALA A 6 50.92 -40.91 28.99
N THR A 7 51.62 -40.96 27.86
CA THR A 7 52.20 -39.79 27.22
C THR A 7 51.09 -38.89 26.72
N CYS A 8 50.79 -37.83 27.46
CA CYS A 8 50.04 -36.69 26.95
C CYS A 8 50.87 -36.02 25.84
N ALA A 9 50.70 -36.47 24.59
CA ALA A 9 51.26 -35.77 23.43
C ALA A 9 50.59 -34.39 23.33
N ALA A 10 51.34 -33.34 23.67
CA ALA A 10 50.90 -31.96 23.48
C ALA A 10 50.54 -31.75 22.01
N LYS A 11 49.39 -31.09 21.75
CA LYS A 11 48.99 -30.76 20.38
C LYS A 11 50.12 -29.97 19.70
N PRO A 12 50.51 -30.31 18.47
CA PRO A 12 51.56 -29.58 17.79
C PRO A 12 51.06 -28.16 17.44
N ALA A 13 51.88 -27.15 17.73
CA ALA A 13 51.52 -25.73 17.68
C ALA A 13 50.92 -25.24 16.34
N HIS A 14 51.21 -25.93 15.23
CA HIS A 14 50.62 -25.61 13.93
C HIS A 14 49.11 -25.90 13.88
N LEU A 15 48.62 -26.91 14.61
CA LEU A 15 47.19 -27.21 14.68
C LEU A 15 46.45 -26.19 15.55
N GLU A 16 47.04 -25.73 16.64
CA GLU A 16 46.44 -24.67 17.47
C GLU A 16 46.29 -23.35 16.71
N ARG A 17 47.28 -23.02 15.89
CA ARG A 17 47.23 -21.85 15.01
C ARG A 17 46.13 -21.98 13.95
N LEU A 18 46.00 -23.14 13.31
CA LEU A 18 44.94 -23.39 12.34
C LEU A 18 43.54 -23.39 12.98
N GLU A 19 43.40 -23.93 14.20
CA GLU A 19 42.16 -23.84 14.98
C GLU A 19 41.81 -22.37 15.30
N ALA A 20 42.79 -21.55 15.68
CA ALA A 20 42.58 -20.13 15.95
C ALA A 20 42.20 -19.34 14.69
N GLU A 21 42.88 -19.58 13.56
CA GLU A 21 42.59 -18.95 12.27
C GLU A 21 41.19 -19.33 11.76
N LEU A 22 40.82 -20.61 11.87
CA LEU A 22 39.48 -21.09 11.53
C LEU A 22 38.39 -20.46 12.41
N ASN A 23 38.64 -20.37 13.72
CA ASN A 23 37.73 -19.72 14.66
C ASN A 23 37.57 -18.23 14.38
N SER A 24 38.64 -17.52 14.00
CA SER A 24 38.56 -16.11 13.57
C SER A 24 37.73 -15.96 12.30
N ALA A 25 38.01 -16.78 11.28
CA ALA A 25 37.27 -16.76 10.02
C ALA A 25 35.77 -17.05 10.21
N MET A 26 35.42 -17.97 11.11
CA MET A 26 34.02 -18.28 11.44
C MET A 26 33.32 -17.11 12.14
N ARG A 27 34.02 -16.39 13.04
CA ARG A 27 33.49 -15.18 13.69
C ARG A 27 33.29 -14.05 12.70
N GLU A 28 34.29 -13.76 11.86
CA GLU A 28 34.23 -12.74 10.82
C GLU A 28 33.09 -12.99 9.83
N ARG A 29 32.88 -14.25 9.43
CA ARG A 29 31.76 -14.65 8.57
C ARG A 29 30.41 -14.45 9.27
N GLY A 30 30.33 -14.78 10.57
CA GLY A 30 29.15 -14.52 11.39
C GLY A 30 28.84 -13.03 11.53
N ASP A 31 29.87 -12.19 11.70
CA ASP A 31 29.75 -10.74 11.79
C ASP A 31 29.32 -10.11 10.46
N ALA A 32 29.89 -10.59 9.35
CA ALA A 32 29.52 -10.15 8.01
C ALA A 32 28.03 -10.45 7.73
N ARG A 33 27.55 -11.64 8.10
CA ARG A 33 26.14 -12.00 7.95
C ARG A 33 25.22 -11.10 8.79
N ARG A 34 25.57 -10.85 10.06
CA ARG A 34 24.79 -9.95 10.94
C ARG A 34 24.74 -8.52 10.40
N LYS A 35 25.84 -8.02 9.82
CA LYS A 35 25.87 -6.69 9.17
C LYS A 35 24.96 -6.64 7.95
N GLN A 36 24.99 -7.65 7.08
CA GLN A 36 24.10 -7.73 5.91
C GLN A 36 22.62 -7.76 6.32
N GLU A 37 22.25 -8.58 7.30
CA GLU A 37 20.88 -8.65 7.81
C GLU A 37 20.42 -7.30 8.40
N ALA A 38 21.31 -6.58 9.10
CA ALA A 38 21.03 -5.25 9.62
C ALA A 38 20.88 -4.18 8.52
N GLU A 39 21.71 -4.24 7.48
CA GLU A 39 21.62 -3.33 6.32
C GLU A 39 20.31 -3.56 5.54
N ASP A 40 19.92 -4.81 5.31
CA ASP A 40 18.69 -5.13 4.60
C ASP A 40 17.45 -4.73 5.42
N GLU A 41 17.48 -4.91 6.74
CA GLU A 41 16.44 -4.40 7.63
C GLU A 41 16.40 -2.86 7.64
N ALA A 42 17.54 -2.18 7.59
CA ALA A 42 17.60 -0.72 7.46
C ALA A 42 17.02 -0.24 6.12
N LYS A 43 17.32 -0.92 5.01
CA LYS A 43 16.72 -0.65 3.68
C LYS A 43 15.20 -0.86 3.70
N ARG A 44 14.71 -1.93 4.33
CA ARG A 44 13.28 -2.19 4.50
C ARG A 44 12.59 -1.11 5.35
N ARG A 45 13.26 -0.63 6.40
CA ARG A 45 12.71 0.44 7.26
C ARG A 45 12.68 1.79 6.54
N THR A 46 13.71 2.12 5.76
CA THR A 46 13.76 3.37 4.99
C THR A 46 12.72 3.38 3.88
N SER A 47 12.54 2.28 3.14
CA SER A 47 11.47 2.19 2.13
C SER A 47 10.08 2.30 2.74
N LYS A 48 9.82 1.64 3.88
CA LYS A 48 8.56 1.79 4.63
C LYS A 48 8.33 3.23 5.09
N ARG A 49 9.37 3.92 5.59
CA ARG A 49 9.28 5.34 6.00
C ARG A 49 9.01 6.26 4.81
N ALA A 50 9.66 6.04 3.67
CA ALA A 50 9.43 6.81 2.44
C ALA A 50 8.01 6.63 1.90
N ALA A 51 7.51 5.39 1.84
CA ALA A 51 6.12 5.09 1.46
C ALA A 51 5.12 5.77 2.40
N LYS A 52 5.37 5.75 3.71
CA LYS A 52 4.53 6.43 4.70
C LYS A 52 4.57 7.95 4.57
N ALA A 53 5.75 8.53 4.30
CA ALA A 53 5.92 9.97 4.09
C ALA A 53 5.18 10.47 2.84
N ALA A 54 5.27 9.73 1.73
CA ALA A 54 4.51 10.00 0.51
C ALA A 54 3.00 9.98 0.80
N HIS A 55 2.52 8.97 1.54
CA HIS A 55 1.13 8.88 1.96
C HIS A 55 0.70 10.08 2.83
N THR A 56 1.52 10.53 3.79
CA THR A 56 1.15 11.65 4.68
C THR A 56 1.05 13.00 3.98
N SER A 57 1.84 13.26 2.92
CA SER A 57 1.81 14.55 2.22
C SER A 57 0.48 14.84 1.49
N HIS A 58 -0.32 13.80 1.23
CA HIS A 58 -1.61 13.91 0.54
C HIS A 58 -2.80 13.92 1.52
N MET A 59 -2.56 13.68 2.81
CA MET A 59 -3.62 13.45 3.80
C MET A 59 -4.42 14.69 4.20
N LEU A 60 -4.05 15.92 3.78
CA LEU A 60 -4.81 17.13 4.14
C LEU A 60 -4.94 18.10 2.97
N SER A 61 -5.10 17.57 1.75
CA SER A 61 -5.30 18.42 0.57
C SER A 61 -6.76 18.90 0.49
N VAL A 62 -6.98 20.19 0.80
CA VAL A 62 -8.29 20.86 0.67
C VAL A 62 -8.91 20.67 -0.72
N PRO A 63 -8.16 20.80 -1.84
CA PRO A 63 -8.71 20.52 -3.17
C PRO A 63 -9.26 19.10 -3.34
N ARG A 64 -8.59 18.08 -2.79
CA ARG A 64 -9.04 16.67 -2.89
C ARG A 64 -10.32 16.46 -2.10
N MET A 65 -10.40 17.02 -0.89
CA MET A 65 -11.62 16.97 -0.08
C MET A 65 -12.79 17.68 -0.77
N ALA A 66 -12.56 18.89 -1.31
CA ALA A 66 -13.58 19.63 -2.03
C ALA A 66 -14.07 18.89 -3.28
N GLY A 67 -13.16 18.27 -4.04
CA GLY A 67 -13.51 17.41 -5.18
C GLY A 67 -14.39 16.23 -4.76
N LEU A 68 -14.02 15.56 -3.67
CA LEU A 68 -14.79 14.43 -3.13
C LEU A 68 -16.17 14.85 -2.60
N MET A 69 -16.28 16.00 -1.92
CA MET A 69 -17.57 16.57 -1.50
C MET A 69 -18.47 16.86 -2.71
N LYS A 70 -17.91 17.45 -3.77
CA LYS A 70 -18.65 17.74 -5.00
C LYS A 70 -19.11 16.46 -5.71
N ALA A 71 -18.28 15.41 -5.72
CA ALA A 71 -18.67 14.10 -6.23
C ALA A 71 -19.88 13.54 -5.46
N GLY A 72 -19.88 13.64 -4.12
CA GLY A 72 -21.03 13.23 -3.31
C GLY A 72 -22.32 13.98 -3.63
N ALA A 73 -22.23 15.29 -3.88
CA ALA A 73 -23.37 16.10 -4.30
C ALA A 73 -23.90 15.67 -5.68
N LEU A 74 -23.01 15.36 -6.63
CA LEU A 74 -23.38 14.91 -7.98
C LEU A 74 -23.96 13.49 -8.01
N LEU A 75 -23.50 12.60 -7.13
CA LEU A 75 -24.09 11.27 -6.94
C LEU A 75 -25.47 11.33 -6.29
N GLY A 76 -25.78 12.43 -5.60
CA GLY A 76 -27.08 12.73 -5.01
C GLY A 76 -27.16 12.49 -3.50
N SER A 77 -26.17 11.82 -2.90
CA SER A 77 -26.06 11.70 -1.44
C SER A 77 -24.65 11.31 -0.99
N ALA A 78 -24.35 11.61 0.28
CA ALA A 78 -23.14 11.12 0.93
C ALA A 78 -23.14 9.58 1.11
N LEU A 79 -24.32 8.94 1.15
CA LEU A 79 -24.43 7.48 1.23
C LEU A 79 -24.01 6.83 -0.09
N ALA A 80 -24.49 7.34 -1.22
CA ALA A 80 -24.11 6.86 -2.55
C ALA A 80 -22.59 6.98 -2.78
N LEU A 81 -21.97 8.05 -2.27
CA LEU A 81 -20.52 8.20 -2.30
C LEU A 81 -19.81 7.17 -1.40
N ALA A 82 -20.33 6.89 -0.20
CA ALA A 82 -19.77 5.90 0.70
C ALA A 82 -19.84 4.48 0.09
N GLU A 83 -20.95 4.16 -0.57
CA GLU A 83 -21.15 2.90 -1.31
C GLU A 83 -20.17 2.80 -2.49
N ALA A 84 -20.03 3.85 -3.30
CA ALA A 84 -19.07 3.91 -4.39
C ALA A 84 -17.62 3.67 -3.93
N LEU A 85 -17.26 4.19 -2.77
CA LEU A 85 -15.95 4.02 -2.15
C LEU A 85 -15.81 2.70 -1.38
N SER A 86 -16.87 1.89 -1.28
CA SER A 86 -16.92 0.68 -0.45
C SER A 86 -16.50 0.92 1.02
N ILE A 87 -16.91 2.06 1.59
CA ILE A 87 -16.61 2.43 2.98
C ILE A 87 -17.87 2.74 3.77
N ASN A 88 -17.75 2.66 5.10
CA ASN A 88 -18.81 3.08 5.99
C ASN A 88 -18.98 4.61 6.02
N PRO A 89 -20.20 5.14 6.23
CA PRO A 89 -20.46 6.59 6.29
C PRO A 89 -19.63 7.33 7.34
N ARG A 90 -19.30 6.67 8.47
CA ARG A 90 -18.40 7.22 9.50
C ARG A 90 -16.98 7.42 8.96
N SER A 91 -16.49 6.48 8.17
CA SER A 91 -15.18 6.57 7.52
C SER A 91 -15.16 7.68 6.47
N LEU A 92 -16.25 7.84 5.71
CA LEU A 92 -16.38 8.95 4.77
C LEU A 92 -16.32 10.30 5.50
N ARG A 93 -17.05 10.47 6.62
CA ARG A 93 -16.99 11.69 7.43
C ARG A 93 -15.55 12.02 7.85
N ALA A 94 -14.80 11.05 8.36
CA ALA A 94 -13.41 11.25 8.77
C ALA A 94 -12.46 11.67 7.62
N LYS A 95 -12.79 11.30 6.36
CA LYS A 95 -12.05 11.77 5.17
C LYS A 95 -12.42 13.21 4.81
N LEU A 96 -13.70 13.58 4.97
CA LEU A 96 -14.21 14.91 4.66
C LEU A 96 -13.90 15.96 5.74
N THR A 97 -13.74 15.57 7.01
CA THR A 97 -13.37 16.45 8.13
C THR A 97 -11.87 16.69 8.27
N ALA A 98 -11.07 16.23 7.30
CA ALA A 98 -9.61 16.30 7.34
C ALA A 98 -8.95 15.48 8.48
N ASP A 99 -9.64 14.51 9.08
CA ASP A 99 -9.03 13.68 10.13
C ASP A 99 -8.12 12.58 9.56
N ARG A 100 -8.44 12.07 8.37
CA ARG A 100 -7.72 10.94 7.73
C ARG A 100 -7.19 11.22 6.32
N GLY A 101 -7.66 12.29 5.68
CA GLY A 101 -7.30 12.60 4.30
C GLY A 101 -7.93 11.75 3.23
N VAL A 102 -7.77 12.20 1.99
CA VAL A 102 -8.35 11.59 0.78
C VAL A 102 -7.23 11.01 -0.06
N SER A 103 -7.26 9.69 -0.30
CA SER A 103 -6.25 9.01 -1.11
C SER A 103 -6.46 9.27 -2.61
N SER A 104 -5.55 8.78 -3.47
CA SER A 104 -5.80 8.77 -4.92
C SER A 104 -6.88 7.76 -5.29
N ASP A 105 -6.84 6.58 -4.69
CA ASP A 105 -7.84 5.52 -4.88
C ASP A 105 -9.27 6.01 -4.60
N ASP A 106 -9.43 6.88 -3.59
CA ASP A 106 -10.73 7.50 -3.28
C ASP A 106 -11.24 8.39 -4.41
N LEU A 107 -10.34 9.15 -5.04
CA LEU A 107 -10.70 10.03 -6.14
C LEU A 107 -11.01 9.23 -7.40
N GLU A 108 -10.24 8.18 -7.67
CA GLU A 108 -10.46 7.28 -8.80
C GLU A 108 -11.79 6.53 -8.67
N ALA A 109 -12.08 5.97 -7.49
CA ALA A 109 -13.36 5.31 -7.24
C ALA A 109 -14.55 6.28 -7.33
N ALA A 110 -14.41 7.51 -6.82
CA ALA A 110 -15.44 8.53 -6.97
C ALA A 110 -15.64 8.95 -8.44
N ALA A 111 -14.57 9.07 -9.22
CA ALA A 111 -14.64 9.38 -10.65
C ALA A 111 -15.36 8.26 -11.42
N ALA A 112 -15.00 7.00 -11.20
CA ALA A 112 -15.65 5.86 -11.84
C ALA A 112 -17.15 5.80 -11.53
N ALA A 113 -17.55 6.09 -10.29
CA ALA A 113 -18.97 6.14 -9.91
C ALA A 113 -19.73 7.28 -10.61
N LEU A 114 -19.10 8.45 -10.79
CA LEU A 114 -19.68 9.56 -11.53
C LEU A 114 -19.84 9.22 -13.02
N GLU A 115 -18.86 8.56 -13.62
CA GLU A 115 -18.93 8.10 -15.01
C GLU A 115 -20.07 7.10 -15.22
N ALA A 116 -20.22 6.12 -14.31
CA ALA A 116 -21.33 5.18 -14.34
C ALA A 116 -22.69 5.89 -14.26
N ARG A 117 -22.82 6.86 -13.35
CA ARG A 117 -24.05 7.66 -13.22
C ARG A 117 -24.31 8.53 -14.46
N ALA A 118 -23.27 9.12 -15.04
CA ALA A 118 -23.39 9.89 -16.27
C ALA A 118 -23.87 9.01 -17.44
N GLY A 119 -23.36 7.78 -17.56
CA GLY A 119 -23.84 6.80 -18.53
C GLY A 119 -25.34 6.52 -18.39
N GLN A 120 -25.80 6.24 -17.16
CA GLN A 120 -27.23 6.04 -16.88
C GLN A 120 -28.09 7.26 -17.25
N MET A 121 -27.60 8.48 -16.99
CA MET A 121 -28.31 9.71 -17.36
C MET A 121 -28.39 9.90 -18.88
N ILE A 122 -27.32 9.57 -19.61
CA ILE A 122 -27.29 9.62 -21.08
C ILE A 122 -28.28 8.61 -21.66
N ASP A 123 -28.30 7.38 -21.15
CA ASP A 123 -29.23 6.33 -21.57
C ASP A 123 -30.68 6.74 -21.32
N HIS A 124 -30.96 7.33 -20.15
CA HIS A 124 -32.29 7.83 -19.83
C HIS A 124 -32.71 8.97 -20.75
N ALA A 125 -31.80 9.92 -21.03
CA ALA A 125 -32.06 10.99 -21.98
C ALA A 125 -32.30 10.45 -23.40
N ALA A 126 -31.59 9.40 -23.82
CA ALA A 126 -31.82 8.76 -25.11
C ALA A 126 -33.22 8.13 -25.20
N LYS A 127 -33.68 7.43 -24.13
CA LYS A 127 -35.04 6.90 -24.05
C LYS A 127 -36.10 8.00 -24.17
N LEU A 128 -35.95 9.09 -23.43
CA LEU A 128 -36.87 10.23 -23.51
C LEU A 128 -36.94 10.86 -24.91
N ARG A 129 -35.80 10.94 -25.61
CA ARG A 129 -35.77 11.43 -27.00
C ARG A 129 -36.48 10.48 -27.97
N ALA A 130 -36.36 9.17 -27.77
CA ALA A 130 -37.06 8.18 -28.58
C ALA A 130 -38.58 8.30 -28.42
N GLU A 131 -39.08 8.50 -27.19
CA GLU A 131 -40.51 8.74 -26.92
C GLU A 131 -41.03 10.05 -27.53
N CYS A 132 -40.17 11.05 -27.71
CA CYS A 132 -40.54 12.32 -28.36
C CYS A 132 -40.55 12.25 -29.89
N GLN A 133 -40.11 11.14 -30.51
CA GLN A 133 -40.21 11.02 -31.97
C GLN A 133 -41.68 10.80 -32.33
N PRO A 134 -42.31 11.73 -33.08
CA PRO A 134 -43.69 11.57 -33.48
C PRO A 134 -43.83 10.32 -34.35
N ALA A 135 -44.89 9.56 -34.14
CA ALA A 135 -45.26 8.37 -34.92
C ALA A 135 -45.62 8.67 -36.40
N GLU A 136 -45.20 9.82 -36.95
CA GLU A 136 -45.66 10.36 -38.23
C GLU A 136 -44.88 9.89 -39.47
N VAL A 137 -43.88 9.01 -39.34
CA VAL A 137 -43.14 8.50 -40.52
C VAL A 137 -43.54 7.09 -40.96
N ALA A 138 -44.71 6.60 -40.51
CA ALA A 138 -45.29 5.32 -40.96
C ALA A 138 -46.50 5.48 -41.90
N ALA A 139 -46.61 6.62 -42.59
CA ALA A 139 -47.63 6.84 -43.62
C ALA A 139 -47.09 7.77 -44.73
N ALA A 140 -46.21 7.24 -45.59
CA ALA A 140 -45.95 7.78 -46.92
C ALA A 140 -45.49 6.65 -47.85
#